data_AF-A0A9E1QYL2-F1
#
_entry.id   AF-A0A9E1QYL2-F1
#
_cell.length_a   1.000
_cell.length_b   1.000
_cell.length_c   1.000
_cell.angle_alpha   90.00
_cell.angle_beta   90.00
_cell.angle_gamma   90.00
#
_symmetry.space_group_name_H-M   'P 1'
#
loop_
_entity.id
_entity.type
_entity.pdbx_description
1 polymer ?
#
loop_
_entity_poly.entity_id
_entity_poly.type
_entity_poly.pdbx_seq_one_letter_code
_entity_poly.pdbx_strand_id
1 'polypeptide(L)'
;KENGSKWKFDFTYNWIGTQRLPSHTELVDFNGNSPSYSLMNSQITRVLSNKLDVYIGGENIGGYTQSNPIIGGDDPFGADFDTSLIYAPIHGALIYVGLRFNN
;
A
#
# COMPACT_ATOMS: atom_id res chain seq x y z
N LYS A 1 -12.69 40.42 -3.18
CA LYS A 1 -12.34 39.34 -2.22
C LYS A 1 -11.94 38.13 -3.05
N GLU A 2 -10.65 37.82 -3.18
CA GLU A 2 -10.24 36.59 -3.86
C GLU A 2 -10.67 35.39 -3.02
N ASN A 3 -11.54 34.55 -3.57
CA ASN A 3 -12.02 33.32 -2.94
C ASN A 3 -10.85 32.32 -2.87
N GLY A 4 -10.00 32.45 -1.85
CA GLY A 4 -8.72 31.75 -1.67
C GLY A 4 -8.81 30.26 -1.34
N SER A 5 -9.88 29.58 -1.75
CA SER A 5 -10.04 28.15 -1.50
C SER A 5 -9.72 27.34 -2.77
N LYS A 6 -8.51 26.78 -2.84
CA LYS A 6 -8.07 25.94 -3.95
C LYS A 6 -8.20 24.47 -3.54
N TRP A 7 -8.77 23.65 -4.41
CA TRP A 7 -8.71 22.20 -4.26
C TRP A 7 -7.43 21.67 -4.90
N LYS A 8 -6.83 20.64 -4.31
CA LYS A 8 -5.75 19.86 -4.90
C LYS A 8 -6.20 18.40 -4.95
N PHE A 9 -5.89 17.72 -6.05
CA PHE A 9 -6.28 16.34 -6.28
C PHE A 9 -5.04 15.59 -6.76
N ASP A 10 -4.76 14.47 -6.09
CA ASP A 10 -3.64 13.60 -6.42
C ASP A 10 -4.18 12.18 -6.62
N PHE A 11 -3.70 11.52 -7.67
CA PHE A 11 -4.00 10.12 -7.96
C PHE A 11 -2.74 9.44 -8.48
N THR A 12 -2.47 8.24 -8.00
CA THR A 12 -1.32 7.43 -8.41
C THR A 12 -1.79 6.01 -8.65
N TYR A 13 -1.43 5.48 -9.81
CA TYR A 13 -1.66 4.08 -10.17
C TYR A 13 -0.32 3.42 -10.46
N ASN A 14 -0.04 2.32 -9.77
CA ASN A 14 1.15 1.50 -10.00
C ASN A 14 0.72 0.10 -10.42
N TRP A 15 1.24 -0.37 -11.55
CA TRP A 15 1.16 -1.78 -11.95
C TRP A 15 2.50 -2.46 -11.66
N ILE A 16 2.50 -3.43 -10.75
CA ILE A 16 3.68 -4.20 -10.36
C ILE A 16 3.62 -5.53 -11.11
N GLY A 17 4.59 -5.76 -11.98
CA GLY A 17 4.75 -7.03 -12.70
C GLY A 17 5.15 -8.17 -11.77
N THR A 18 5.14 -9.38 -12.30
CA THR A 18 5.61 -10.57 -11.56
C THR A 18 7.06 -10.39 -11.10
N GLN A 19 7.34 -10.74 -9.85
CA GLN A 19 8.68 -10.64 -9.26
C GLN A 19 9.21 -12.04 -8.99
N ARG A 20 10.50 -12.27 -9.25
CA ARG A 20 11.12 -13.56 -8.94
C ARG A 20 11.17 -13.76 -7.43
N LEU A 21 10.64 -14.89 -6.95
CA LEU A 21 10.68 -15.29 -5.55
C LEU A 21 11.89 -16.18 -5.27
N PRO A 22 12.48 -16.11 -4.07
CA PRO A 22 13.42 -17.12 -3.60
C PRO A 22 12.81 -18.52 -3.61
N SER A 23 13.65 -19.54 -3.75
CA SER A 23 13.20 -20.92 -3.66
C SER A 23 12.78 -21.22 -2.22
N HIS A 24 11.54 -21.66 -2.04
CA HIS A 24 10.99 -22.07 -0.75
C HIS A 24 10.05 -23.25 -0.97
N THR A 25 10.06 -24.22 -0.05
CA THR A 25 9.22 -25.44 -0.05
C THR A 25 7.73 -25.09 -0.16
N GLU A 26 7.28 -24.10 0.61
CA GLU A 26 5.91 -23.58 0.61
C GLU A 26 5.54 -22.69 -0.59
N LEU A 27 6.47 -22.39 -1.51
CA LEU A 27 6.23 -21.52 -2.68
C LEU A 27 6.24 -22.27 -4.02
N VAL A 28 6.15 -23.61 -4.00
CA VAL A 28 6.16 -24.45 -5.21
C VAL A 28 5.05 -24.04 -6.18
N ASP A 29 3.87 -23.70 -5.67
CA ASP A 29 2.70 -23.31 -6.48
C ASP A 29 2.89 -21.99 -7.24
N PHE A 30 3.82 -21.14 -6.81
CA PHE A 30 4.13 -19.86 -7.46
C PHE A 30 5.06 -20.02 -8.67
N ASN A 31 5.56 -21.23 -8.95
CA ASN A 31 6.56 -21.48 -10.01
C ASN A 31 7.74 -20.49 -9.96
N GLY A 32 8.13 -20.07 -8.75
CA GLY A 32 9.22 -19.12 -8.50
C GLY A 32 8.92 -17.66 -8.82
N ASN A 33 7.67 -17.25 -9.07
CA ASN A 33 7.31 -15.85 -9.30
C ASN A 33 6.05 -15.40 -8.56
N SER A 34 6.04 -14.17 -8.07
CA SER A 34 4.85 -13.55 -7.48
C SER A 34 3.79 -13.26 -8.54
N PRO A 35 2.50 -13.19 -8.17
CA PRO A 35 1.46 -12.62 -9.02
C PRO A 35 1.79 -11.14 -9.30
N SER A 36 1.39 -10.64 -10.48
CA SER A 36 1.35 -9.21 -10.73
C SER A 36 0.15 -8.58 -10.05
N TYR A 37 0.27 -7.34 -9.60
CA TYR A 37 -0.80 -6.64 -8.89
C TYR A 37 -0.79 -5.15 -9.18
N SER A 38 -1.81 -4.44 -8.72
CA SER A 38 -1.93 -3.00 -8.90
C SER A 38 -2.21 -2.31 -7.57
N LEU A 39 -1.64 -1.13 -7.40
CA LEU A 39 -1.89 -0.26 -6.26
C LEU A 39 -2.45 1.07 -6.75
N MET A 40 -3.52 1.51 -6.10
CA MET A 40 -4.18 2.78 -6.34
C MET A 40 -4.12 3.62 -5.08
N ASN A 41 -3.56 4.82 -5.18
CA ASN A 41 -3.51 5.78 -4.08
C ASN A 41 -4.13 7.09 -4.56
N SER A 42 -4.86 7.78 -3.69
CA SER A 42 -5.44 9.07 -4.02
C SER A 42 -5.55 9.97 -2.80
N GLN A 43 -5.45 11.28 -3.01
CA GLN A 43 -5.67 12.28 -1.98
C GLN A 43 -6.42 13.49 -2.54
N ILE A 44 -7.34 14.01 -1.75
CA ILE A 44 -8.07 15.24 -2.01
C ILE A 44 -7.77 16.23 -0.89
N THR A 45 -7.29 17.41 -1.24
CA THR A 45 -6.96 18.48 -0.29
C THR A 45 -7.79 19.72 -0.56
N ARG A 46 -8.37 20.29 0.49
CA ARG A 46 -8.99 21.61 0.51
C ARG A 46 -8.06 22.59 1.20
N VAL A 47 -7.54 23.56 0.45
CA VAL A 47 -6.83 24.71 1.02
C VAL A 47 -7.87 25.66 1.61
N LEU A 48 -7.91 25.80 2.93
CA LEU A 48 -8.84 26.70 3.62
C LEU A 48 -8.28 28.11 3.74
N SER A 49 -6.97 28.23 3.92
CA SER A 49 -6.24 29.50 3.96
C SER A 49 -4.77 29.28 3.61
N ASN A 50 -3.98 30.35 3.52
CA ASN A 50 -2.53 30.25 3.35
C ASN A 50 -1.84 29.49 4.51
N LYS A 51 -2.53 29.30 5.65
CA LYS A 51 -2.00 28.64 6.85
C LYS A 51 -2.59 27.27 7.14
N LEU A 52 -3.68 26.87 6.48
CA LEU A 52 -4.41 25.65 6.84
C LEU A 52 -4.98 24.94 5.61
N ASP A 53 -4.61 23.66 5.49
CA ASP A 53 -5.16 22.71 4.53
C ASP A 53 -5.82 21.53 5.29
N VAL A 54 -6.94 21.04 4.77
CA VAL A 54 -7.59 19.78 5.21
C VAL A 54 -7.49 18.79 4.08
N TYR A 55 -7.18 17.52 4.36
CA TYR A 55 -7.10 16.49 3.32
C TYR A 55 -7.68 15.16 3.78
N ILE A 56 -8.19 14.41 2.82
CA ILE A 56 -8.61 13.02 2.95
C ILE A 56 -7.93 12.23 1.83
N GLY A 57 -7.45 11.03 2.14
CA GLY A 57 -6.79 10.20 1.15
C GLY A 57 -6.97 8.72 1.45
N GLY A 58 -6.57 7.92 0.47
CA GLY A 58 -6.56 6.49 0.55
C GLY A 58 -5.31 5.91 -0.10
N GLU A 59 -4.76 4.88 0.54
CA GLU A 59 -3.67 4.06 0.02
C GLU A 59 -4.17 2.64 -0.21
N ASN A 60 -3.62 1.98 -1.24
CA ASN A 60 -4.02 0.65 -1.66
C ASN A 60 -5.56 0.54 -1.77
N ILE A 61 -6.21 1.48 -2.45
CA ILE A 61 -7.68 1.58 -2.54
C ILE A 61 -8.31 0.30 -3.09
N GLY A 62 -7.59 -0.42 -3.97
CA GLY A 62 -7.99 -1.73 -4.50
C GLY A 62 -7.86 -2.89 -3.52
N GLY A 63 -7.23 -2.68 -2.36
CA GLY A 63 -7.15 -3.66 -1.26
C GLY A 63 -6.28 -4.89 -1.56
N TYR A 64 -5.34 -4.81 -2.50
CA TYR A 64 -4.50 -5.96 -2.82
C TYR A 64 -3.56 -6.26 -1.64
N THR A 65 -3.51 -7.53 -1.22
CA THR A 65 -2.65 -7.96 -0.11
C THR A 65 -1.96 -9.28 -0.44
N GLN A 66 -0.78 -9.47 0.15
CA GLN A 66 -0.14 -10.77 0.21
C GLN A 66 -0.86 -11.65 1.24
N SER A 67 -1.34 -12.80 0.79
CA SER A 67 -1.75 -13.89 1.69
C SER A 67 -0.52 -14.49 2.36
N ASN A 68 -0.59 -14.76 3.66
CA ASN A 68 0.46 -15.41 4.45
C ASN A 68 1.84 -14.72 4.34
N PRO A 69 1.99 -13.50 4.91
CA PRO A 69 3.28 -12.80 4.94
C PRO A 69 4.36 -13.49 5.79
N ILE A 70 3.94 -14.43 6.66
CA ILE A 70 4.83 -15.27 7.46
C ILE A 70 4.57 -16.71 7.03
N ILE A 71 5.57 -17.33 6.43
CA ILE A 71 5.54 -18.75 6.08
C ILE A 71 5.89 -19.55 7.34
N GLY A 72 5.20 -20.67 7.57
CA GLY A 72 5.40 -21.53 8.75
C GLY A 72 5.13 -20.83 10.08
N GLY A 73 4.28 -19.78 10.10
CA GLY A 73 4.04 -18.96 11.30
C GLY A 73 3.43 -19.72 12.49
N ASP A 74 2.87 -20.90 12.24
CA ASP A 74 2.36 -21.85 13.22
C ASP A 74 3.46 -22.68 13.90
N ASP A 75 4.61 -22.86 13.26
CA ASP A 75 5.82 -23.47 13.84
C ASP A 75 7.04 -22.55 13.64
N PRO A 76 7.22 -21.53 14.50
CA PRO A 76 8.26 -20.51 14.33
C PRO A 76 9.71 -21.00 14.52
N PHE A 77 9.90 -22.28 14.86
CA PHE A 77 11.20 -22.94 14.93
C PHE A 77 11.36 -24.07 13.91
N GLY A 78 10.35 -24.28 13.07
CA GLY A 78 10.36 -25.24 11.98
C GLY A 78 11.30 -24.85 10.84
N ALA A 79 11.68 -25.82 10.02
CA ALA A 79 12.61 -25.62 8.91
C ALA A 79 12.05 -24.71 7.80
N ASP A 80 10.73 -24.58 7.72
CA ASP A 80 10.01 -23.81 6.71
C ASP A 80 9.56 -22.42 7.22
N PHE A 81 9.95 -22.01 8.43
CA PHE A 81 9.61 -20.69 8.96
C PHE A 81 10.41 -19.58 8.27
N ASP A 82 9.72 -18.65 7.61
CA ASP A 82 10.35 -17.52 6.91
C ASP A 82 9.47 -16.26 6.98
N THR A 83 10.05 -15.16 7.49
CA THR A 83 9.41 -13.83 7.58
C THR A 83 9.95 -12.83 6.55
N SER A 84 10.87 -13.24 5.69
CA SER A 84 11.57 -12.39 4.73
C SER A 84 10.89 -12.31 3.37
N LEU A 85 9.95 -13.22 3.09
CA LEU A 85 9.30 -13.39 1.80
C LEU A 85 8.09 -12.48 1.59
N ILE A 86 8.30 -11.16 1.69
CA ILE A 86 7.27 -10.14 1.42
C ILE A 86 7.42 -9.59 0.00
N TYR A 87 6.42 -9.81 -0.86
CA TYR A 87 6.38 -9.33 -2.25
C TYR A 87 5.23 -8.35 -2.54
N ALA A 88 4.23 -8.26 -1.65
CA ALA A 88 3.10 -7.35 -1.79
C ALA A 88 2.70 -6.75 -0.44
N PRO A 89 1.82 -5.72 -0.40
CA PRO A 89 1.38 -5.13 0.85
C PRO A 89 0.77 -6.16 1.81
N ILE A 90 1.08 -6.03 3.09
CA ILE A 90 0.50 -6.86 4.17
C ILE A 90 -0.75 -6.25 4.79
N HIS A 91 -1.03 -4.98 4.44
CA HIS A 91 -2.21 -4.25 4.85
C HIS A 91 -3.08 -3.92 3.63
N GLY A 92 -4.39 -4.03 3.81
CA GLY A 92 -5.38 -3.71 2.79
C GLY A 92 -5.53 -2.20 2.58
N ALA A 93 -6.70 -1.80 2.08
CA ALA A 93 -7.00 -0.40 1.85
C ALA A 93 -6.94 0.41 3.16
N LEU A 94 -6.19 1.50 3.14
CA LEU A 94 -6.07 2.44 4.25
C LEU A 94 -6.72 3.76 3.85
N ILE A 95 -7.65 4.25 4.66
CA ILE A 95 -8.28 5.58 4.48
C ILE A 95 -7.81 6.47 5.63
N TYR A 96 -7.41 7.70 5.31
CA TYR A 96 -6.93 8.67 6.29
C TYR A 96 -7.49 10.08 6.04
N VAL A 97 -7.51 10.87 7.11
CA VAL A 97 -7.84 12.30 7.10
C VAL A 97 -6.78 13.05 7.89
N GLY A 98 -6.45 14.27 7.47
CA GLY A 98 -5.42 15.08 8.12
C GLY A 98 -5.60 16.58 7.95
N LEU A 99 -4.86 17.31 8.78
CA LEU A 99 -4.76 18.76 8.78
C LEU A 99 -3.29 19.15 8.58
N ARG A 100 -3.02 20.16 7.77
CA ARG A 100 -1.66 20.69 7.57
C ARG A 100 -1.63 22.19 7.85
N PHE A 101 -0.75 22.58 8.77
CA PHE A 101 -0.44 23.98 9.02
C PHE A 101 0.78 24.42 8.22
N ASN A 102 0.63 25.51 7.47
CA ASN A 102 1.72 26.09 6.67
C ASN A 102 2.19 27.38 7.36
N ASN A 103 3.52 27.57 7.43
CA ASN A 103 4.16 28.75 8.02
C ASN A 103 4.27 29.91 7.03
#